data_AF-A0A846T2K5-F1
#
_entry.id   AF-A0A846T2K5-F1
#
_cell.length_a   1.000
_cell.length_b   1.000
_cell.length_c   1.000
_cell.angle_alpha   90.00
_cell.angle_beta   90.00
_cell.angle_gamma   90.00
#
_symmetry.space_group_name_H-M   'P 1'
#
loop_
_entity.id
_entity.type
_entity.pdbx_description
1 polymer ?
#
loop_
_entity_poly.entity_id
_entity_poly.type
_entity_poly.pdbx_seq_one_letter_code
_entity_poly.pdbx_strand_id
1 'polypeptide(L)'
;MDILRPTIVRGVAEMTMSETLWQGRKAYLLMLHDITGHKESEARIKHLAYYDNLTGLPNRAMFADRFNQAILRAQRNNTKVALLFMDLDHFKQVNDTLGHNNGDLLLKATAARLSESVRKSDTVARMGGDEFTVLLEGLRSQEEARELAQKIRRAFEQPVVTGGPELFATPSIGISIYPDHAGNAEDLLRQADSAMYNAKRRKDLDICFYSEDIASPAADHLRLETGLRHALERQEFVLYYQIQMDLQSQQPVGMEALMRWRHPERGLIFPSDFVPLLEETGLILPVGDWILAEACRQASEWRQAGLKLVPIAVNVSPRQLLMHDQFVATVQRILADSGIKPGLLKLELTESAVIQEQARTVRTLRALREMGIDLHMDDFGTGYSSLVYLKHLPFDIVKVDRGFIADLLVDADDALLTQAIVAMAHSLKKRVIAEGVETQEQAAFLRSIGCDYAQGWLYGRAMTAQDMADYLRNRSDRP
;
A
#
# COMPACT_ATOMS: atom_id res chain seq x y z
N MET A 1 51.56 26.10 49.24
CA MET A 1 51.68 25.87 47.78
C MET A 1 50.76 24.70 47.50
N ASP A 2 49.50 25.01 47.16
CA ASP A 2 48.42 24.03 47.10
C ASP A 2 48.63 23.10 45.89
N ILE A 3 49.09 21.88 46.18
CA ILE A 3 49.16 20.80 45.21
C ILE A 3 47.71 20.36 44.97
N LEU A 4 47.28 20.53 43.71
CA LEU A 4 45.95 20.25 43.17
C LEU A 4 45.31 18.99 43.79
N ARG A 5 44.12 19.15 44.36
CA ARG A 5 43.25 18.02 44.74
C ARG A 5 42.86 17.28 43.44
N PRO A 6 42.98 15.94 43.37
CA PRO A 6 42.60 15.20 42.18
C PRO A 6 41.07 15.14 42.07
N THR A 7 40.50 15.98 41.23
CA THR A 7 39.19 15.70 40.64
C THR A 7 39.42 14.67 39.54
N ILE A 8 38.93 13.44 39.71
CA ILE A 8 39.08 12.40 38.67
C ILE A 8 38.20 12.79 37.48
N VAL A 9 38.80 13.42 36.48
CA VAL A 9 38.21 13.58 35.15
C VAL A 9 38.86 12.52 34.26
N ARG A 10 38.06 11.55 33.81
CA ARG A 10 38.53 10.54 32.84
C ARG A 10 38.55 11.18 31.45
N GLY A 11 39.67 11.07 30.75
CA GLY A 11 39.86 11.60 29.41
C GLY A 11 41.00 10.90 28.67
N VAL A 12 41.18 11.22 27.40
CA VAL A 12 42.26 10.70 26.55
C VAL A 12 43.24 11.83 26.28
N ALA A 13 44.52 11.62 26.56
CA ALA A 13 45.57 12.60 26.30
C ALA A 13 46.72 12.00 25.49
N GLU A 14 47.25 12.78 24.54
CA GLU A 14 48.54 12.51 23.94
C GLU A 14 49.64 13.07 24.83
N MET A 15 50.63 12.22 25.15
CA MET A 15 51.75 12.57 25.99
C MET A 15 53.02 12.61 25.17
N THR A 16 53.68 13.77 25.12
CA THR A 16 55.04 13.90 24.58
C THR A 16 55.99 14.24 25.72
N MET A 17 57.11 13.53 25.78
CA MET A 17 58.16 13.76 26.77
C MET A 17 59.47 14.10 26.06
N SER A 18 60.11 15.20 26.44
CA SER A 18 61.45 15.56 25.97
C SER A 18 62.39 15.84 27.14
N GLU A 19 63.65 15.47 27.00
CA GLU A 19 64.69 15.78 27.99
C GLU A 19 65.14 17.24 27.81
N THR A 20 65.32 17.95 28.92
CA THR A 20 65.76 19.35 28.96
C THR A 20 66.66 19.60 30.16
N LEU A 21 67.20 20.82 30.26
CA LEU A 21 67.95 21.26 31.44
C LEU A 21 67.13 22.32 32.19
N TRP A 22 66.81 22.05 33.45
CA TRP A 22 66.20 23.02 34.35
C TRP A 22 67.23 23.39 35.42
N GLN A 23 67.66 24.65 35.43
CA GLN A 23 68.70 25.16 36.34
C GLN A 23 70.02 24.34 36.28
N GLY A 24 70.42 23.90 35.09
CA GLY A 24 71.67 23.15 34.88
C GLY A 24 71.61 21.66 35.27
N ARG A 25 70.43 21.13 35.63
CA ARG A 25 70.22 19.70 35.90
C ARG A 25 69.29 19.09 34.86
N LYS A 26 69.50 17.80 34.54
CA LYS A 26 68.60 17.02 33.68
C LYS A 26 67.18 17.07 34.24
N ALA A 27 66.24 17.43 33.39
CA ALA A 27 64.82 17.50 33.67
C ALA A 27 64.05 16.92 32.48
N TYR A 28 62.79 16.58 32.70
CA TYR A 28 61.89 16.13 31.63
C TYR A 28 60.76 17.14 31.50
N LEU A 29 60.54 17.62 30.28
CA LEU A 29 59.35 18.38 29.93
C LEU A 29 58.28 17.38 29.49
N LEU A 30 57.19 17.32 30.25
CA LEU A 30 56.01 16.54 29.90
C LEU A 30 54.95 17.49 29.33
N MET A 31 54.52 17.25 28.11
CA MET A 31 53.38 17.93 27.51
C MET A 31 52.23 16.93 27.38
N LEU A 32 51.09 17.26 27.99
CA LEU A 32 49.85 16.49 27.90
C LEU A 32 48.86 17.33 27.09
N HIS A 33 48.43 16.81 25.94
CA HIS A 33 47.40 17.42 25.14
C HIS A 33 46.10 16.61 25.29
N ASP A 34 45.06 17.23 25.84
CA ASP A 34 43.74 16.60 25.94
C ASP A 34 43.12 16.48 24.55
N ILE A 35 42.96 15.24 24.09
CA ILE A 35 42.35 14.89 22.80
C ILE A 35 40.98 14.25 22.98
N THR A 36 40.38 14.33 24.17
CA THR A 36 39.07 13.72 24.47
C THR A 36 38.01 14.22 23.49
N GLY A 37 37.87 15.53 23.32
CA GLY A 37 36.91 16.11 22.37
C GLY A 37 37.18 15.75 20.90
N HIS A 38 38.46 15.59 20.53
CA HIS A 38 38.83 15.13 19.19
C HIS A 38 38.41 13.67 18.97
N LYS A 39 38.66 12.80 19.95
CA LYS A 39 38.27 11.38 19.89
C LYS A 39 36.76 11.19 19.93
N GLU A 40 36.04 11.97 20.72
CA GLU A 40 34.57 11.97 20.75
C GLU A 40 33.98 12.43 19.41
N SER A 41 34.55 13.47 18.81
CA SER A 41 34.15 13.94 17.48
C SER A 41 34.45 12.88 16.41
N GLU A 42 35.64 12.26 16.43
CA GLU A 42 36.02 11.19 15.51
C GLU A 42 35.08 9.98 15.64
N ALA A 43 34.75 9.58 16.87
CA ALA A 43 33.80 8.51 17.15
C ALA A 43 32.38 8.86 16.67
N ARG A 44 31.95 10.10 16.86
CA ARG A 44 30.64 10.58 16.40
C ARG A 44 30.54 10.64 14.88
N ILE A 45 31.60 11.09 14.19
CA ILE A 45 31.69 11.08 12.72
C ILE A 45 31.62 9.63 12.21
N LYS A 46 32.37 8.71 12.82
CA LYS A 46 32.29 7.27 12.50
C LYS A 46 30.89 6.72 12.74
N HIS A 47 30.24 7.09 13.85
CA HIS A 47 28.88 6.66 14.13
C HIS A 47 27.90 7.15 13.07
N LEU A 48 27.96 8.43 12.69
CA LEU A 48 27.11 9.02 11.65
C LEU A 48 27.34 8.41 10.26
N ALA A 49 28.57 7.98 9.96
CA ALA A 49 28.91 7.36 8.69
C ALA A 49 28.37 5.93 8.56
N TYR A 50 28.23 5.20 9.66
CA TYR A 50 27.98 3.75 9.65
C TYR A 50 26.71 3.29 10.38
N TYR A 51 26.03 4.15 11.12
CA TYR A 51 24.86 3.78 11.91
C TYR A 51 23.69 4.76 11.67
N ASP A 52 22.48 4.22 11.73
CA ASP A 52 21.23 4.98 11.70
C ASP A 52 21.04 5.70 13.04
N ASN A 53 20.80 7.00 12.99
CA ASN A 53 20.69 7.84 14.19
C ASN A 53 19.44 7.55 15.02
N LEU A 54 18.36 7.07 14.39
CA LEU A 54 17.10 6.83 15.08
C LEU A 54 17.12 5.51 15.84
N THR A 55 17.57 4.44 15.19
CA THR A 55 17.52 3.06 15.71
C THR A 55 18.84 2.59 16.32
N GLY A 56 19.97 3.23 15.99
CA GLY A 56 21.31 2.78 16.40
C GLY A 56 21.81 1.55 15.64
N LEU A 57 21.03 1.04 14.67
CA LEU A 57 21.45 -0.08 13.83
C LEU A 57 22.49 0.36 12.78
N PRO A 58 23.31 -0.57 12.26
CA PRO A 58 24.04 -0.37 11.02
C PRO A 58 23.17 0.27 9.93
N ASN A 59 23.72 1.28 9.25
CA ASN A 59 23.09 1.88 8.07
C ASN A 59 23.49 1.11 6.80
N ARG A 60 22.97 1.57 5.65
CA ARG A 60 23.26 0.97 4.33
C ARG A 60 24.75 0.79 4.04
N ALA A 61 25.61 1.73 4.43
CA ALA A 61 27.05 1.65 4.16
C ALA A 61 27.71 0.54 4.98
N MET A 62 27.42 0.47 6.29
CA MET A 62 27.96 -0.57 7.17
C MET A 62 27.41 -1.95 6.83
N PHE A 63 26.13 -2.02 6.45
CA PHE A 63 25.49 -3.26 6.02
C PHE A 63 26.16 -3.83 4.76
N ALA A 64 26.42 -2.98 3.75
CA ALA A 64 27.07 -3.41 2.51
C ALA A 64 28.49 -3.96 2.76
N ASP A 65 29.27 -3.32 3.63
CA ASP A 65 30.60 -3.83 4.02
C ASP A 65 30.50 -5.21 4.68
N ARG A 66 29.63 -5.35 5.69
CA ARG A 66 29.42 -6.63 6.39
C ARG A 66 28.90 -7.73 5.47
N PHE A 67 28.01 -7.40 4.54
CA PHE A 67 27.46 -8.37 3.61
C PHE A 67 28.53 -8.92 2.66
N ASN A 68 29.37 -8.05 2.11
CA ASN A 68 30.49 -8.49 1.29
C ASN A 68 31.47 -9.40 2.07
N GLN A 69 31.77 -9.03 3.32
CA GLN A 69 32.60 -9.86 4.20
C GLN A 69 31.96 -11.22 4.50
N ALA A 70 30.64 -11.27 4.73
CA ALA A 70 29.90 -12.50 4.97
C ALA A 70 29.96 -13.46 3.78
N ILE A 71 29.78 -12.95 2.55
CA ILE A 71 29.89 -13.76 1.32
C ILE A 71 31.31 -14.34 1.18
N LEU A 72 32.35 -13.53 1.38
CA LEU A 72 33.73 -14.01 1.31
C LEU A 72 34.03 -15.09 2.36
N ARG A 73 33.51 -14.93 3.59
CA ARG A 73 33.63 -15.95 4.64
C ARG A 73 32.88 -17.23 4.28
N ALA A 74 31.68 -17.11 3.73
CA ALA A 74 30.84 -18.22 3.32
C ALA A 74 31.47 -19.02 2.19
N GLN A 75 32.04 -18.34 1.19
CA GLN A 75 32.78 -18.96 0.09
C GLN A 75 33.98 -19.77 0.60
N ARG A 76 34.74 -19.23 1.56
CA ARG A 76 35.90 -19.94 2.15
C ARG A 76 35.50 -21.17 2.97
N ASN A 77 34.39 -21.08 3.69
CA ASN A 77 33.97 -22.10 4.64
C ASN A 77 32.94 -23.10 4.06
N ASN A 78 32.53 -22.91 2.80
CA ASN A 78 31.46 -23.65 2.14
C ASN A 78 30.15 -23.66 2.96
N THR A 79 29.76 -22.48 3.45
CA THR A 79 28.51 -22.26 4.19
C THR A 79 27.57 -21.37 3.39
N LYS A 80 26.30 -21.30 3.80
CA LYS A 80 25.31 -20.41 3.19
C LYS A 80 25.19 -19.09 3.98
N VAL A 81 24.71 -18.06 3.30
CA VAL A 81 24.32 -16.76 3.88
C VAL A 81 22.90 -16.47 3.43
N ALA A 82 22.02 -16.09 4.35
CA ALA A 82 20.68 -15.65 3.98
C ALA A 82 20.51 -14.16 4.26
N LEU A 83 19.84 -13.48 3.35
CA LEU A 83 19.38 -12.12 3.51
C LEU A 83 17.86 -12.14 3.67
N LEU A 84 17.38 -11.58 4.77
CA LEU A 84 15.97 -11.25 4.97
C LEU A 84 15.83 -9.74 4.73
N PHE A 85 14.97 -9.37 3.79
CA PHE A 85 14.56 -7.99 3.55
C PHE A 85 13.14 -7.82 4.10
N MET A 86 12.93 -6.79 4.91
CA MET A 86 11.72 -6.57 5.67
C MET A 86 11.18 -5.16 5.44
N ASP A 87 9.87 -5.06 5.31
CA ASP A 87 9.11 -3.81 5.29
C ASP A 87 7.96 -3.90 6.32
N LEU A 88 7.67 -2.79 7.01
CA LEU A 88 6.59 -2.75 8.00
C LEU A 88 5.27 -2.37 7.33
N ASP A 89 4.31 -3.30 7.33
CA ASP A 89 3.02 -3.05 6.71
C ASP A 89 2.29 -1.89 7.41
N HIS A 90 1.65 -1.04 6.61
CA HIS A 90 0.88 0.13 7.07
C HIS A 90 1.66 1.16 7.91
N PHE A 91 3.00 1.17 7.89
CA PHE A 91 3.79 2.16 8.64
C PHE A 91 3.43 3.61 8.29
N LYS A 92 3.15 3.89 7.01
CA LYS A 92 2.66 5.20 6.58
C LYS A 92 1.35 5.59 7.26
N GLN A 93 0.41 4.66 7.39
CA GLN A 93 -0.87 4.90 8.07
C GLN A 93 -0.66 5.22 9.57
N VAL A 94 0.32 4.58 10.21
CA VAL A 94 0.72 4.90 11.59
C VAL A 94 1.23 6.35 11.67
N ASN A 95 2.09 6.77 10.76
CA ASN A 95 2.57 8.16 10.71
C ASN A 95 1.44 9.16 10.46
N ASP A 96 0.54 8.86 9.52
CA ASP A 96 -0.53 9.77 9.13
C ASP A 96 -1.60 9.88 10.23
N THR A 97 -1.85 8.81 10.99
CA THR A 97 -2.90 8.76 12.03
C THR A 97 -2.40 9.20 13.40
N LEU A 98 -1.19 8.78 13.78
CA LEU A 98 -0.65 8.95 15.14
C LEU A 98 0.55 9.88 15.19
N GLY A 99 0.99 10.41 14.04
CA GLY A 99 2.10 11.33 13.92
C GLY A 99 3.47 10.65 13.91
N HIS A 100 4.45 11.37 13.35
CA HIS A 100 5.83 10.88 13.17
C HIS A 100 6.53 10.42 14.45
N ASN A 101 6.20 11.00 15.61
CA ASN A 101 6.77 10.57 16.89
C ASN A 101 6.41 9.11 17.23
N ASN A 102 5.19 8.67 16.92
CA ASN A 102 4.79 7.28 17.13
C ASN A 102 5.43 6.34 16.09
N GLY A 103 5.57 6.80 14.85
CA GLY A 103 6.36 6.09 13.84
C GLY A 103 7.81 5.88 14.27
N ASP A 104 8.46 6.91 14.82
CA ASP A 104 9.83 6.82 15.33
C ASP A 104 9.97 5.83 16.48
N LEU A 105 8.98 5.77 17.38
CA LEU A 105 8.96 4.78 18.47
C LEU A 105 8.74 3.36 17.94
N LEU A 106 7.89 3.20 16.94
CA LEU A 106 7.65 1.92 16.27
C LEU A 106 8.93 1.42 15.58
N LEU A 107 9.68 2.29 14.91
CA LEU A 107 10.96 1.95 14.28
C LEU A 107 12.02 1.53 15.31
N LYS A 108 12.10 2.23 16.46
CA LYS A 108 12.99 1.86 17.56
C LYS A 108 12.65 0.50 18.17
N ALA A 109 11.36 0.24 18.39
CA ALA A 109 10.90 -1.03 18.92
C ALA A 109 11.13 -2.19 17.93
N THR A 110 10.92 -1.93 16.64
CA THR A 110 11.22 -2.87 15.55
C THR A 110 12.71 -3.25 15.57
N ALA A 111 13.59 -2.24 15.65
CA ALA A 111 15.03 -2.46 15.73
C ALA A 111 15.45 -3.31 16.95
N ALA A 112 14.84 -3.04 18.11
CA ALA A 112 15.09 -3.82 19.33
C ALA A 112 14.62 -5.27 19.17
N ARG A 113 13.39 -5.51 18.71
CA ARG A 113 12.85 -6.86 18.47
C ARG A 113 13.68 -7.68 17.49
N LEU A 114 14.10 -7.06 16.40
CA LEU A 114 14.96 -7.73 15.41
C LEU A 114 16.29 -8.12 16.04
N SER A 115 16.91 -7.20 16.78
CA SER A 115 18.20 -7.45 17.45
C SER A 115 18.12 -8.56 18.51
N GLU A 116 16.99 -8.69 19.22
CA GLU A 116 16.74 -9.78 20.18
C GLU A 116 16.40 -11.11 19.50
N SER A 117 15.89 -11.07 18.27
CA SER A 117 15.49 -12.25 17.53
C SER A 117 16.68 -13.00 16.92
N VAL A 118 17.80 -12.31 16.69
CA VAL A 118 18.97 -12.85 15.98
C VAL A 118 20.17 -13.08 16.91
N ARG A 119 21.20 -13.78 16.41
CA ARG A 119 22.45 -14.01 17.15
C ARG A 119 23.39 -12.82 16.99
N LYS A 120 24.38 -12.68 17.89
CA LYS A 120 25.41 -11.63 17.79
C LYS A 120 26.28 -11.71 16.52
N SER A 121 26.34 -12.89 15.90
CA SER A 121 27.03 -13.10 14.62
C SER A 121 26.26 -12.54 13.44
N ASP A 122 24.95 -12.40 13.58
CA ASP A 122 24.05 -11.91 12.53
C ASP A 122 24.06 -10.38 12.54
N THR A 123 23.70 -9.77 11.42
CA THR A 123 23.65 -8.31 11.30
C THR A 123 22.23 -7.85 11.00
N VAL A 124 21.67 -7.03 11.87
CA VAL A 124 20.45 -6.25 11.60
C VAL A 124 20.86 -4.87 11.13
N ALA A 125 20.21 -4.36 10.09
CA ALA A 125 20.44 -3.01 9.59
C ALA A 125 19.12 -2.33 9.22
N ARG A 126 19.13 -1.00 9.17
CA ARG A 126 18.02 -0.20 8.63
C ARG A 126 18.46 0.45 7.33
N MET A 127 17.70 0.22 6.26
CA MET A 127 18.04 0.69 4.92
C MET A 127 17.53 2.11 4.65
N GLY A 128 16.42 2.47 5.29
CA GLY A 128 15.75 3.77 5.19
C GLY A 128 14.25 3.59 5.42
N GLY A 129 13.52 4.66 5.78
CA GLY A 129 12.08 4.56 6.01
C GLY A 129 11.71 3.48 7.03
N ASP A 130 10.84 2.56 6.62
CA ASP A 130 10.35 1.36 7.30
C ASP A 130 11.06 0.06 6.91
N GLU A 131 12.13 0.15 6.12
CA GLU A 131 12.86 -1.00 5.60
C GLU A 131 14.00 -1.46 6.52
N PHE A 132 14.00 -2.74 6.86
CA PHE A 132 15.02 -3.41 7.66
C PHE A 132 15.61 -4.61 6.91
N THR A 133 16.88 -4.92 7.19
CA THR A 133 17.54 -6.11 6.65
C THR A 133 18.18 -6.92 7.77
N VAL A 134 18.14 -8.24 7.63
CA VAL A 134 18.83 -9.18 8.51
C VAL A 134 19.71 -10.10 7.68
N LEU A 135 21.00 -10.08 7.99
CA LEU A 135 22.02 -10.92 7.38
C LEU A 135 22.37 -12.08 8.31
N LEU A 136 22.10 -13.30 7.87
CA LEU A 136 22.35 -14.54 8.60
C LEU A 136 23.57 -15.25 8.03
N GLU A 137 24.54 -15.55 8.90
CA GLU A 137 25.81 -16.15 8.49
C GLU A 137 25.96 -17.59 9.00
N GLY A 138 26.64 -18.44 8.22
CA GLY A 138 27.02 -19.78 8.66
C GLY A 138 25.87 -20.79 8.63
N LEU A 139 24.88 -20.57 7.78
CA LEU A 139 23.73 -21.47 7.61
C LEU A 139 24.15 -22.76 6.91
N ARG A 140 23.52 -23.89 7.30
CA ARG A 140 23.72 -25.19 6.63
C ARG A 140 22.61 -25.52 5.63
N SER A 141 21.41 -25.00 5.85
CA SER A 141 20.25 -25.22 4.98
C SER A 141 19.35 -23.98 4.89
N GLN A 142 18.46 -24.00 3.92
CA GLN A 142 17.40 -22.99 3.74
C GLN A 142 16.38 -23.01 4.89
N GLU A 143 16.10 -24.19 5.46
CA GLU A 143 15.21 -24.35 6.62
C GLU A 143 15.64 -23.50 7.82
N GLU A 144 16.94 -23.35 8.08
CA GLU A 144 17.43 -22.49 9.18
C GLU A 144 17.03 -21.02 8.98
N ALA A 145 17.07 -20.53 7.74
CA ALA A 145 16.59 -19.18 7.41
C ALA A 145 15.06 -19.07 7.56
N ARG A 146 14.31 -20.12 7.19
CA ARG A 146 12.85 -20.16 7.33
C ARG A 146 12.44 -20.12 8.80
N GLU A 147 13.08 -20.92 9.64
CA GLU A 147 12.80 -20.95 11.08
C GLU A 147 13.06 -19.59 11.74
N LEU A 148 14.15 -18.92 11.36
CA LEU A 148 14.45 -17.60 11.91
C LEU A 148 13.50 -16.51 11.38
N ALA A 149 13.10 -16.55 10.11
CA ALA A 149 12.07 -15.66 9.58
C ALA A 149 10.73 -15.85 10.29
N GLN A 150 10.32 -17.09 10.58
CA GLN A 150 9.11 -17.39 11.36
C GLN A 150 9.24 -16.92 12.81
N LYS A 151 10.41 -17.09 13.45
CA LYS A 151 10.67 -16.57 14.80
C LYS A 151 10.54 -15.05 14.83
N ILE A 152 11.14 -14.36 13.85
CA ILE A 152 11.03 -12.92 13.70
C ILE A 152 9.56 -12.54 13.55
N ARG A 153 8.83 -13.13 12.60
CA ARG A 153 7.40 -12.85 12.39
C ARG A 153 6.58 -13.01 13.67
N ARG A 154 6.78 -14.09 14.42
CA ARG A 154 6.10 -14.32 15.72
C ARG A 154 6.42 -13.25 16.76
N ALA A 155 7.63 -12.69 16.74
CA ALA A 155 7.97 -11.58 17.65
C ALA A 155 7.14 -10.32 17.34
N PHE A 156 6.64 -10.15 16.12
CA PHE A 156 5.77 -9.05 15.71
C PHE A 156 4.27 -9.32 15.95
N GLU A 157 3.88 -10.53 16.35
CA GLU A 157 2.50 -10.82 16.79
C GLU A 157 2.16 -10.11 18.13
N GLN A 158 3.17 -9.71 18.90
CA GLN A 158 2.96 -8.91 20.11
C GLN A 158 2.83 -7.42 19.78
N PRO A 159 1.90 -6.68 20.41
CA PRO A 159 1.79 -5.24 20.20
C PRO A 159 3.06 -4.52 20.67
N VAL A 160 3.39 -3.42 20.01
CA VAL A 160 4.43 -2.49 20.45
C VAL A 160 3.79 -1.48 21.38
N VAL A 161 4.19 -1.49 22.65
CA VAL A 161 3.69 -0.56 23.67
C VAL A 161 4.60 0.67 23.72
N THR A 162 4.17 1.78 23.11
CA THR A 162 4.96 3.02 23.02
C THR A 162 4.49 4.11 24.00
N GLY A 163 4.01 3.75 25.19
CA GLY A 163 3.45 4.70 26.16
C GLY A 163 2.14 5.39 25.71
N GLY A 164 1.55 4.90 24.62
CA GLY A 164 0.29 5.33 23.99
C GLY A 164 -0.55 4.12 23.54
N PRO A 165 -1.35 4.21 22.46
CA PRO A 165 -2.11 3.08 21.93
C PRO A 165 -1.20 1.89 21.58
N GLU A 166 -1.71 0.67 21.71
CA GLU A 166 -1.00 -0.53 21.24
C GLU A 166 -0.87 -0.51 19.72
N LEU A 167 0.37 -0.59 19.22
CA LEU A 167 0.66 -0.61 17.78
C LEU A 167 0.91 -2.04 17.33
N PHE A 168 0.20 -2.48 16.29
CA PHE A 168 0.49 -3.72 15.59
C PHE A 168 1.19 -3.38 14.29
N ALA A 169 2.35 -3.99 14.04
CA ALA A 169 3.08 -3.84 12.80
C ALA A 169 3.53 -5.22 12.35
N THR A 170 2.81 -5.77 11.38
CA THR A 170 3.19 -7.03 10.74
C THR A 170 4.27 -6.74 9.70
N PRO A 171 5.40 -7.46 9.71
CA PRO A 171 6.40 -7.30 8.68
C PRO A 171 6.12 -8.23 7.50
N SER A 172 6.24 -7.69 6.29
CA SER A 172 6.41 -8.48 5.07
C SER A 172 7.89 -8.84 4.90
N ILE A 173 8.21 -10.13 4.75
CA ILE A 173 9.61 -10.63 4.73
C ILE A 173 9.94 -11.35 3.42
N GLY A 174 10.95 -10.87 2.72
CA GLY A 174 11.55 -11.51 1.55
C GLY A 174 12.90 -12.14 1.87
N ILE A 175 13.18 -13.34 1.34
CA ILE A 175 14.39 -14.10 1.69
C ILE A 175 15.19 -14.48 0.44
N SER A 176 16.47 -14.14 0.41
CA SER A 176 17.42 -14.66 -0.59
C SER A 176 18.59 -15.40 0.06
N ILE A 177 19.19 -16.38 -0.64
CA ILE A 177 20.21 -17.27 -0.09
C ILE A 177 21.42 -17.33 -1.03
N TYR A 178 22.60 -17.06 -0.50
CA TYR A 178 23.88 -17.39 -1.12
C TYR A 178 24.26 -18.85 -0.82
N PRO A 179 24.79 -19.60 -1.80
CA PRO A 179 24.99 -19.24 -3.21
C PRO A 179 23.79 -19.57 -4.10
N ASP A 180 22.70 -20.08 -3.53
CA ASP A 180 21.61 -20.74 -4.25
C ASP A 180 20.86 -19.80 -5.21
N HIS A 181 20.63 -18.55 -4.80
CA HIS A 181 19.87 -17.58 -5.57
C HIS A 181 20.79 -16.62 -6.35
N ALA A 182 21.94 -16.26 -5.78
CA ALA A 182 22.92 -15.37 -6.41
C ALA A 182 24.31 -15.48 -5.78
N GLY A 183 25.33 -15.10 -6.57
CA GLY A 183 26.74 -15.19 -6.20
C GLY A 183 27.35 -13.92 -5.58
N ASN A 184 26.60 -12.82 -5.49
CA ASN A 184 27.07 -11.54 -4.98
C ASN A 184 25.99 -10.83 -4.14
N ALA A 185 26.42 -9.86 -3.32
CA ALA A 185 25.57 -9.16 -2.36
C ALA A 185 24.48 -8.30 -3.04
N GLU A 186 24.79 -7.66 -4.17
CA GLU A 186 23.87 -6.76 -4.88
C GLU A 186 22.68 -7.53 -5.44
N ASP A 187 22.94 -8.65 -6.10
CA ASP A 187 21.89 -9.52 -6.64
C ASP A 187 21.04 -10.13 -5.53
N LEU A 188 21.65 -10.62 -4.45
CA LEU A 188 20.89 -11.15 -3.31
C LEU A 188 19.98 -10.09 -2.68
N LEU A 189 20.43 -8.84 -2.60
CA LEU A 189 19.64 -7.74 -2.09
C LEU A 189 18.43 -7.45 -2.96
N ARG A 190 18.64 -7.34 -4.28
CA ARG A 190 17.57 -7.17 -5.27
C ARG A 190 16.56 -8.33 -5.24
N GLN A 191 17.05 -9.56 -5.09
CA GLN A 191 16.21 -10.76 -5.04
C GLN A 191 15.38 -10.85 -3.76
N ALA A 192 15.97 -10.49 -2.60
CA ALA A 192 15.24 -10.46 -1.33
C ALA A 192 14.17 -9.37 -1.31
N ASP A 193 14.48 -8.19 -1.85
CA ASP A 193 13.52 -7.09 -2.04
C ASP A 193 12.32 -7.52 -2.91
N SER A 194 12.59 -8.16 -4.06
CA SER A 194 11.54 -8.72 -4.93
C SER A 194 10.67 -9.76 -4.22
N ALA A 195 11.27 -10.62 -3.40
CA ALA A 195 10.54 -11.60 -2.61
C ALA A 195 9.68 -10.94 -1.52
N MET A 196 10.18 -9.88 -0.87
CA MET A 196 9.47 -9.12 0.16
C MET A 196 8.25 -8.44 -0.43
N TYR A 197 8.39 -7.82 -1.60
CA TYR A 197 7.27 -7.20 -2.30
C TYR A 197 6.17 -8.21 -2.64
N ASN A 198 6.55 -9.44 -3.02
CA ASN A 198 5.58 -10.51 -3.26
C ASN A 198 4.90 -11.00 -1.97
N ALA A 199 5.61 -11.00 -0.84
CA ALA A 199 5.00 -11.24 0.46
C ALA A 199 3.92 -10.16 0.75
N LYS A 200 4.26 -8.90 0.51
CA LYS A 200 3.35 -7.75 0.73
C LYS A 200 2.08 -7.79 -0.13
N ARG A 201 2.17 -8.30 -1.37
CA ARG A 201 1.00 -8.42 -2.28
C ARG A 201 0.08 -9.58 -1.93
N ARG A 202 0.64 -10.65 -1.37
CA ARG A 202 -0.10 -11.88 -1.06
C ARG A 202 -0.49 -11.81 0.41
N LYS A 203 -1.72 -11.33 0.68
CA LYS A 203 -2.25 -11.21 2.06
C LYS A 203 -2.23 -12.53 2.86
N ASP A 204 -2.04 -13.66 2.19
CA ASP A 204 -1.89 -15.00 2.76
C ASP A 204 -0.44 -15.41 3.08
N LEU A 205 0.57 -14.61 2.70
CA LEU A 205 1.98 -14.98 2.77
C LEU A 205 2.87 -13.83 3.30
N ASP A 206 3.03 -13.75 4.62
CA ASP A 206 3.92 -12.76 5.27
C ASP A 206 5.44 -13.02 5.04
N ILE A 207 5.80 -14.22 4.57
CA ILE A 207 7.18 -14.65 4.34
C ILE A 207 7.28 -15.31 2.97
N CYS A 208 8.20 -14.81 2.14
CA CYS A 208 8.43 -15.32 0.80
C CYS A 208 9.92 -15.55 0.53
N PHE A 209 10.27 -16.74 0.03
CA PHE A 209 11.61 -16.98 -0.50
C PHE A 209 11.66 -16.52 -1.95
N TYR A 210 12.79 -15.97 -2.35
CA TYR A 210 13.05 -15.73 -3.75
C TYR A 210 13.06 -17.04 -4.53
N SER A 211 12.40 -17.03 -5.68
CA SER A 211 12.51 -18.02 -6.74
C SER A 211 12.68 -17.28 -8.07
N GLU A 212 13.17 -17.95 -9.11
CA GLU A 212 13.32 -17.30 -10.43
C GLU A 212 11.97 -16.83 -11.00
N ASP A 213 10.86 -17.49 -10.65
CA ASP A 213 9.49 -17.04 -10.95
C ASP A 213 9.11 -15.72 -10.24
N ILE A 214 9.79 -15.40 -9.12
CA ILE A 214 9.58 -14.22 -8.25
C ILE A 214 10.52 -13.06 -8.65
N ALA A 215 11.47 -13.24 -9.57
CA ALA A 215 12.44 -12.20 -9.98
C ALA A 215 11.91 -11.14 -10.96
N SER A 216 10.78 -11.42 -11.59
CA SER A 216 10.11 -10.57 -12.58
C SER A 216 9.56 -9.22 -12.06
N PRO A 217 9.00 -9.08 -10.83
CA PRO A 217 8.19 -7.93 -10.41
C PRO A 217 8.85 -6.55 -10.39
N ALA A 218 10.11 -6.40 -9.97
CA ALA A 218 10.72 -5.06 -9.85
C ALA A 218 11.06 -4.45 -11.23
N ALA A 219 11.62 -5.26 -12.13
CA ALA A 219 11.77 -4.89 -13.53
C ALA A 219 10.41 -4.73 -14.21
N ASP A 220 9.44 -5.56 -13.83
CA ASP A 220 8.08 -5.44 -14.31
C ASP A 220 7.38 -4.17 -13.83
N HIS A 221 7.66 -3.67 -12.62
CA HIS A 221 7.08 -2.44 -12.09
C HIS A 221 7.58 -1.22 -12.85
N LEU A 222 8.90 -1.13 -13.10
CA LEU A 222 9.47 -0.07 -13.93
C LEU A 222 8.98 -0.14 -15.39
N ARG A 223 8.80 -1.35 -15.93
CA ARG A 223 8.20 -1.57 -17.26
C ARG A 223 6.72 -1.17 -17.29
N LEU A 224 5.95 -1.49 -16.26
CA LEU A 224 4.56 -1.07 -16.12
C LEU A 224 4.47 0.45 -15.98
N GLU A 225 5.32 1.10 -15.17
CA GLU A 225 5.33 2.57 -15.03
C GLU A 225 5.63 3.24 -16.37
N THR A 226 6.66 2.76 -17.07
CA THR A 226 7.03 3.26 -18.40
C THR A 226 5.89 3.05 -19.41
N GLY A 227 5.24 1.88 -19.37
CA GLY A 227 4.08 1.56 -20.18
C GLY A 227 2.90 2.49 -19.91
N LEU A 228 2.55 2.71 -18.64
CA LEU A 228 1.42 3.56 -18.22
C LEU A 228 1.55 5.01 -18.68
N ARG A 229 2.77 5.56 -18.70
CA ARG A 229 3.02 6.92 -19.21
C ARG A 229 2.59 7.09 -20.67
N HIS A 230 2.72 6.04 -21.48
CA HIS A 230 2.33 6.06 -22.89
C HIS A 230 1.00 5.38 -23.18
N ALA A 231 0.44 4.62 -22.23
CA ALA A 231 -0.77 3.82 -22.43
C ALA A 231 -1.97 4.66 -22.87
N LEU A 232 -2.11 5.88 -22.33
CA LEU A 232 -3.18 6.80 -22.73
C LEU A 232 -3.01 7.29 -24.18
N GLU A 233 -1.79 7.71 -24.55
CA GLU A 233 -1.46 8.18 -25.91
C GLU A 233 -1.59 7.06 -26.94
N ARG A 234 -1.30 5.82 -26.55
CA ARG A 234 -1.37 4.61 -27.38
C ARG A 234 -2.75 3.95 -27.41
N GLN A 235 -3.75 4.53 -26.74
CA GLN A 235 -5.11 3.99 -26.66
C GLN A 235 -5.16 2.55 -26.13
N GLU A 236 -4.31 2.24 -25.16
CA GLU A 236 -4.20 0.89 -24.57
C GLU A 236 -5.21 0.68 -23.43
N PHE A 237 -5.79 1.75 -22.88
CA PHE A 237 -6.88 1.63 -21.92
C PHE A 237 -8.20 1.33 -22.61
N VAL A 238 -8.97 0.41 -22.02
CA VAL A 238 -10.30 0.03 -22.50
C VAL A 238 -11.26 -0.11 -21.31
N LEU A 239 -12.55 0.15 -21.54
CA LEU A 239 -13.59 -0.04 -20.52
C LEU A 239 -14.31 -1.36 -20.74
N TYR A 240 -14.49 -2.11 -19.65
CA TYR A 240 -15.41 -3.22 -19.55
C TYR A 240 -16.59 -2.79 -18.69
N TYR A 241 -17.74 -3.39 -18.88
CA TYR A 241 -18.97 -3.01 -18.21
C TYR A 241 -19.54 -4.20 -17.45
N GLN A 242 -19.87 -4.00 -16.17
CA GLN A 242 -20.52 -5.03 -15.36
C GLN A 242 -21.91 -4.55 -14.95
N ILE A 243 -22.93 -5.41 -15.14
CA ILE A 243 -24.32 -5.03 -14.90
C ILE A 243 -24.67 -5.02 -13.41
N GLN A 244 -25.46 -4.04 -13.00
CA GLN A 244 -26.10 -3.94 -11.69
C GLN A 244 -27.59 -4.29 -11.82
N MET A 245 -28.06 -5.19 -10.95
CA MET A 245 -29.40 -5.77 -11.03
C MET A 245 -30.23 -5.38 -9.82
N ASP A 246 -31.52 -5.10 -10.07
CA ASP A 246 -32.51 -4.99 -9.02
C ASP A 246 -32.82 -6.37 -8.43
N LEU A 247 -32.63 -6.53 -7.12
CA LEU A 247 -32.81 -7.82 -6.47
C LEU A 247 -34.27 -8.26 -6.48
N GLN A 248 -35.23 -7.33 -6.53
CA GLN A 248 -36.65 -7.64 -6.47
C GLN A 248 -37.24 -7.91 -7.86
N SER A 249 -37.06 -6.99 -8.80
CA SER A 249 -37.59 -7.08 -10.17
C SER A 249 -36.71 -7.89 -11.13
N GLN A 250 -35.45 -8.15 -10.76
CA GLN A 250 -34.44 -8.79 -11.61
C GLN A 250 -34.22 -8.06 -12.94
N GLN A 251 -34.44 -6.75 -12.94
CA GLN A 251 -34.19 -5.87 -14.08
C GLN A 251 -32.84 -5.16 -13.92
N PRO A 252 -32.13 -4.89 -15.03
CA PRO A 252 -30.94 -4.04 -15.00
C PRO A 252 -31.29 -2.62 -14.52
N VAL A 253 -30.52 -2.10 -13.57
CA VAL A 253 -30.70 -0.75 -12.99
C VAL A 253 -29.49 0.17 -13.16
N GLY A 254 -28.36 -0.40 -13.58
CA GLY A 254 -27.12 0.32 -13.79
C GLY A 254 -26.06 -0.60 -14.34
N MET A 255 -24.89 -0.05 -14.57
CA MET A 255 -23.68 -0.82 -14.82
C MET A 255 -22.47 -0.05 -14.30
N GLU A 256 -21.42 -0.76 -13.94
CA GLU A 256 -20.15 -0.16 -13.57
C GLU A 256 -19.17 -0.24 -14.74
N ALA A 257 -18.50 0.88 -15.03
CA ALA A 257 -17.41 0.96 -15.99
C ALA A 257 -16.08 0.63 -15.29
N LEU A 258 -15.52 -0.51 -15.66
CA LEU A 258 -14.32 -1.08 -15.10
C LEU A 258 -13.17 -0.96 -16.10
N MET A 259 -12.19 -0.12 -15.79
CA MET A 259 -11.02 0.06 -16.63
C MET A 259 -10.21 -1.24 -16.74
N ARG A 260 -9.62 -1.48 -17.91
CA ARG A 260 -8.61 -2.51 -18.15
C ARG A 260 -7.49 -1.91 -18.98
N TRP A 261 -6.29 -2.44 -18.83
CA TRP A 261 -5.15 -2.06 -19.65
C TRP A 261 -4.80 -3.19 -20.62
N ARG A 262 -4.96 -2.95 -21.91
CA ARG A 262 -4.56 -3.87 -22.98
C ARG A 262 -3.09 -3.65 -23.31
N HIS A 263 -2.22 -4.22 -22.49
CA HIS A 263 -0.78 -4.16 -22.68
C HIS A 263 -0.35 -4.97 -23.92
N PRO A 264 0.52 -4.44 -24.80
CA PRO A 264 0.91 -5.10 -26.05
C PRO A 264 1.54 -6.49 -25.84
N GLU A 265 2.37 -6.64 -24.81
CA GLU A 265 3.06 -7.91 -24.52
C GLU A 265 2.31 -8.82 -23.52
N ARG A 266 1.62 -8.26 -22.52
CA ARG A 266 1.00 -9.01 -21.42
C ARG A 266 -0.49 -9.28 -21.59
N GLY A 267 -1.09 -8.75 -22.65
CA GLY A 267 -2.54 -8.83 -22.85
C GLY A 267 -3.29 -7.95 -21.85
N LEU A 268 -4.40 -8.46 -21.32
CA LEU A 268 -5.32 -7.67 -20.49
C LEU A 268 -4.88 -7.67 -19.02
N ILE A 269 -4.53 -6.50 -18.50
CA ILE A 269 -4.15 -6.27 -17.10
C ILE A 269 -5.32 -5.63 -16.33
N PHE A 270 -5.51 -6.06 -15.09
CA PHE A 270 -6.61 -5.63 -14.21
C PHE A 270 -6.23 -4.42 -13.35
N PRO A 271 -7.21 -3.58 -12.94
CA PRO A 271 -6.98 -2.36 -12.17
C PRO A 271 -6.09 -2.51 -10.93
N SER A 272 -6.24 -3.62 -10.19
CA SER A 272 -5.47 -3.88 -8.97
C SER A 272 -3.95 -3.88 -9.17
N ASP A 273 -3.48 -4.15 -10.40
CA ASP A 273 -2.05 -4.21 -10.71
C ASP A 273 -1.46 -2.86 -11.13
N PHE A 274 -2.27 -1.88 -11.54
CA PHE A 274 -1.76 -0.63 -12.14
C PHE A 274 -2.41 0.66 -11.65
N VAL A 275 -3.61 0.63 -11.07
CA VAL A 275 -4.25 1.82 -10.49
C VAL A 275 -3.42 2.43 -9.36
N PRO A 276 -2.86 1.66 -8.39
CA PRO A 276 -1.99 2.25 -7.37
C PRO A 276 -0.83 3.04 -7.96
N LEU A 277 -0.24 2.54 -9.05
CA LEU A 277 0.87 3.20 -9.75
C LEU A 277 0.43 4.46 -10.49
N LEU A 278 -0.76 4.46 -11.10
CA LEU A 278 -1.36 5.68 -11.67
C LEU A 278 -1.60 6.73 -10.59
N GLU A 279 -2.05 6.30 -9.41
CA GLU A 279 -2.25 7.20 -8.28
C GLU A 279 -0.92 7.76 -7.81
N GLU A 280 0.06 6.93 -7.46
CA GLU A 280 1.39 7.37 -6.99
C GLU A 280 2.04 8.39 -7.93
N THR A 281 2.06 8.09 -9.23
CA THR A 281 2.68 8.94 -10.28
C THR A 281 1.86 10.18 -10.65
N GLY A 282 0.59 10.25 -10.24
CA GLY A 282 -0.34 11.32 -10.63
C GLY A 282 -0.94 11.18 -12.03
N LEU A 283 -0.59 10.12 -12.78
CA LEU A 283 -1.20 9.79 -14.07
C LEU A 283 -2.69 9.45 -13.95
N ILE A 284 -3.18 9.17 -12.74
CA ILE A 284 -4.61 8.94 -12.50
C ILE A 284 -5.49 10.14 -12.87
N LEU A 285 -4.97 11.37 -12.87
CA LEU A 285 -5.74 12.56 -13.24
C LEU A 285 -6.13 12.54 -14.73
N PRO A 286 -5.18 12.51 -15.69
CA PRO A 286 -5.55 12.44 -17.11
C PRO A 286 -6.24 11.13 -17.48
N VAL A 287 -5.91 10.01 -16.82
CA VAL A 287 -6.60 8.73 -17.06
C VAL A 287 -8.04 8.79 -16.56
N GLY A 288 -8.30 9.35 -15.38
CA GLY A 288 -9.65 9.48 -14.83
C GLY A 288 -10.55 10.39 -15.69
N ASP A 289 -10.00 11.46 -16.25
CA ASP A 289 -10.72 12.31 -17.22
C ASP A 289 -11.07 11.53 -18.49
N TRP A 290 -10.15 10.67 -18.97
CA TRP A 290 -10.41 9.79 -20.10
C TRP A 290 -11.48 8.73 -19.78
N ILE A 291 -11.47 8.10 -18.59
CA ILE A 291 -12.49 7.12 -18.19
C ILE A 291 -13.87 7.77 -18.22
N LEU A 292 -14.01 8.96 -17.64
CA LEU A 292 -15.28 9.70 -17.64
C LEU A 292 -15.75 10.02 -19.06
N ALA A 293 -14.85 10.55 -19.89
CA ALA A 293 -15.14 10.88 -21.27
C ALA A 293 -15.57 9.65 -22.08
N GLU A 294 -14.85 8.53 -21.94
CA GLU A 294 -15.11 7.29 -22.66
C GLU A 294 -16.42 6.63 -22.21
N ALA A 295 -16.71 6.61 -20.90
CA ALA A 295 -17.99 6.12 -20.38
C ALA A 295 -19.17 6.94 -20.93
N CYS A 296 -19.05 8.27 -20.96
CA CYS A 296 -20.11 9.14 -21.48
C CYS A 296 -20.26 9.03 -23.01
N ARG A 297 -19.13 8.89 -23.73
CA ARG A 297 -19.10 8.63 -25.17
C ARG A 297 -19.82 7.32 -25.50
N GLN A 298 -19.49 6.24 -24.79
CA GLN A 298 -20.10 4.93 -25.00
C GLN A 298 -21.61 4.93 -24.69
N ALA A 299 -22.03 5.61 -23.62
CA ALA A 299 -23.45 5.80 -23.32
C ALA A 299 -24.19 6.53 -24.46
N SER A 300 -23.57 7.56 -25.05
CA SER A 300 -24.14 8.29 -26.18
C SER A 300 -24.26 7.40 -27.42
N GLU A 301 -23.28 6.55 -27.71
CA GLU A 301 -23.34 5.58 -28.81
C GLU A 301 -24.47 4.57 -28.62
N TRP A 302 -24.59 3.99 -27.42
CA TRP A 302 -25.68 3.06 -27.12
C TRP A 302 -27.05 3.73 -27.24
N ARG A 303 -27.18 5.00 -26.84
CA ARG A 303 -28.41 5.79 -27.05
C ARG A 303 -28.73 5.91 -28.53
N GLN A 304 -27.75 6.27 -29.35
CA GLN A 304 -27.91 6.46 -30.80
C GLN A 304 -28.26 5.14 -31.50
N ALA A 305 -27.76 4.02 -30.98
CA ALA A 305 -28.12 2.67 -31.42
C ALA A 305 -29.52 2.21 -30.97
N GLY A 306 -30.29 3.06 -30.27
CA GLY A 306 -31.65 2.76 -29.83
C GLY A 306 -31.75 1.85 -28.62
N LEU A 307 -30.66 1.62 -27.88
CA LEU A 307 -30.68 0.77 -26.69
C LEU A 307 -31.37 1.47 -25.52
N LYS A 308 -32.10 0.68 -24.72
CA LYS A 308 -32.63 1.15 -23.43
C LYS A 308 -31.46 1.28 -22.45
N LEU A 309 -31.01 2.52 -22.25
CA LEU A 309 -29.88 2.80 -21.37
C LEU A 309 -30.24 2.60 -19.89
N VAL A 310 -29.26 2.06 -19.17
CA VAL A 310 -29.16 2.17 -17.72
C VAL A 310 -28.00 3.10 -17.36
N PRO A 311 -28.01 3.76 -16.20
CA PRO A 311 -26.90 4.62 -15.77
C PRO A 311 -25.57 3.87 -15.68
N ILE A 312 -24.47 4.54 -16.02
CA ILE A 312 -23.10 4.03 -15.92
C ILE A 312 -22.41 4.66 -14.71
N ALA A 313 -21.91 3.82 -13.81
CA ALA A 313 -21.08 4.22 -12.69
C ALA A 313 -19.59 4.21 -13.06
N VAL A 314 -18.88 5.25 -12.63
CA VAL A 314 -17.45 5.44 -12.87
C VAL A 314 -16.76 5.72 -11.54
N ASN A 315 -15.71 4.96 -11.26
CA ASN A 315 -14.83 5.16 -10.11
C ASN A 315 -14.04 6.48 -10.22
N VAL A 316 -14.01 7.24 -9.14
CA VAL A 316 -13.30 8.51 -9.03
C VAL A 316 -12.19 8.40 -7.99
N SER A 317 -10.96 8.68 -8.39
CA SER A 317 -9.81 8.69 -7.47
C SER A 317 -9.91 9.86 -6.48
N PRO A 318 -9.45 9.70 -5.23
CA PRO A 318 -9.28 10.81 -4.29
C PRO A 318 -8.54 12.00 -4.90
N ARG A 319 -7.52 11.75 -5.74
CA ARG A 319 -6.72 12.81 -6.38
C ARG A 319 -7.55 13.69 -7.33
N GLN A 320 -8.53 13.11 -8.05
CA GLN A 320 -9.43 13.90 -8.90
C GLN A 320 -10.34 14.79 -8.06
N LEU A 321 -10.85 14.27 -6.93
CA LEU A 321 -11.73 15.00 -6.03
C LEU A 321 -11.05 16.22 -5.39
N LEU A 322 -9.74 16.12 -5.14
CA LEU A 322 -8.90 17.23 -4.64
C LEU A 322 -8.73 18.37 -5.66
N MET A 323 -9.06 18.18 -6.93
CA MET A 323 -9.07 19.25 -7.94
C MET A 323 -10.29 20.17 -7.83
N HIS A 324 -11.28 19.79 -6.99
CA HIS A 324 -12.46 20.58 -6.65
C HIS A 324 -13.18 21.20 -7.86
N ASP A 325 -13.13 22.52 -8.02
CA ASP A 325 -13.84 23.27 -9.06
C ASP A 325 -13.40 22.85 -10.47
N GLN A 326 -12.13 22.47 -10.65
CA GLN A 326 -11.62 21.98 -11.93
C GLN A 326 -12.25 20.63 -12.28
N PHE A 327 -12.44 19.74 -11.29
CA PHE A 327 -13.09 18.46 -11.52
C PHE A 327 -14.56 18.64 -11.94
N VAL A 328 -15.30 19.51 -11.25
CA VAL A 328 -16.69 19.85 -11.61
C VAL A 328 -16.77 20.40 -13.04
N ALA A 329 -15.88 21.33 -13.40
CA ALA A 329 -15.82 21.89 -14.74
C ALA A 329 -15.51 20.83 -15.81
N THR A 330 -14.60 19.90 -15.52
CA THR A 330 -14.30 18.77 -16.42
C THR A 330 -15.51 17.87 -16.63
N VAL A 331 -16.20 17.46 -15.56
CA VAL A 331 -17.40 16.62 -15.65
C VAL A 331 -18.50 17.33 -16.44
N GLN A 332 -18.71 18.63 -16.19
CA GLN A 332 -19.70 19.43 -16.91
C GLN A 332 -19.40 19.49 -18.41
N ARG A 333 -18.13 19.70 -18.78
CA ARG A 333 -17.69 19.70 -20.17
C ARG A 333 -17.92 18.34 -20.83
N ILE A 334 -17.53 17.24 -20.17
CA ILE A 334 -17.72 15.88 -20.70
C ILE A 334 -19.20 15.55 -20.95
N LEU A 335 -20.08 15.93 -20.02
CA LEU A 335 -21.52 15.75 -20.20
C LEU A 335 -22.07 16.58 -21.37
N ALA A 336 -21.60 17.82 -21.53
CA ALA A 336 -21.98 18.67 -22.66
C ALA A 336 -21.50 18.09 -24.00
N ASP A 337 -20.24 17.63 -24.07
CA ASP A 337 -19.62 17.08 -25.27
C ASP A 337 -20.29 15.76 -25.71
N SER A 338 -20.64 14.89 -24.76
CA SER A 338 -21.29 13.60 -25.04
C SER A 338 -22.81 13.72 -25.28
N GLY A 339 -23.43 14.77 -24.75
CA GLY A 339 -24.86 15.04 -24.84
C GLY A 339 -25.74 14.04 -24.08
N ILE A 340 -25.19 13.26 -23.14
CA ILE A 340 -25.99 12.35 -22.30
C ILE A 340 -26.67 13.13 -21.16
N LYS A 341 -27.78 12.58 -20.64
CA LYS A 341 -28.43 13.18 -19.47
C LYS A 341 -27.56 12.94 -18.23
N PRO A 342 -27.39 13.93 -17.33
CA PRO A 342 -26.58 13.77 -16.11
C PRO A 342 -26.94 12.54 -15.27
N GLY A 343 -28.23 12.21 -15.14
CA GLY A 343 -28.69 11.03 -14.39
C GLY A 343 -28.36 9.67 -15.04
N LEU A 344 -27.69 9.65 -16.20
CA LEU A 344 -27.11 8.43 -16.78
C LEU A 344 -25.63 8.25 -16.39
N LEU A 345 -25.02 9.22 -15.73
CA LEU A 345 -23.69 9.11 -15.14
C LEU A 345 -23.82 9.01 -13.62
N LYS A 346 -23.08 8.09 -13.03
CA LYS A 346 -22.95 7.93 -11.59
C LYS A 346 -21.47 7.97 -11.23
N LEU A 347 -21.14 8.55 -10.09
CA LEU A 347 -19.75 8.61 -9.62
C LEU A 347 -19.59 7.79 -8.35
N GLU A 348 -18.64 6.88 -8.37
CA GLU A 348 -18.29 5.99 -7.25
C GLU A 348 -17.04 6.52 -6.57
N LEU A 349 -17.14 6.73 -5.24
CA LEU A 349 -16.05 7.24 -4.42
C LEU A 349 -15.89 6.36 -3.19
N THR A 350 -14.66 5.93 -2.92
CA THR A 350 -14.36 5.16 -1.71
C THR A 350 -14.59 6.00 -0.46
N GLU A 351 -14.95 5.34 0.64
CA GLU A 351 -15.14 5.98 1.94
C GLU A 351 -13.92 6.85 2.34
N SER A 352 -12.71 6.30 2.20
CA SER A 352 -11.45 6.96 2.52
C SER A 352 -11.21 8.23 1.72
N ALA A 353 -11.67 8.29 0.46
CA ALA A 353 -11.52 9.46 -0.41
C ALA A 353 -12.29 10.67 0.12
N VAL A 354 -13.43 10.43 0.77
CA VAL A 354 -14.38 11.47 1.16
C VAL A 354 -14.03 12.09 2.52
N ILE A 355 -13.37 11.33 3.39
CA ILE A 355 -13.01 11.77 4.75
C ILE A 355 -11.87 12.82 4.71
N GLN A 356 -11.05 12.82 3.66
CA GLN A 356 -9.97 13.79 3.46
C GLN A 356 -10.54 15.17 3.03
N GLU A 357 -10.22 16.22 3.79
CA GLU A 357 -10.60 17.63 3.52
C GLU A 357 -12.11 17.95 3.37
N GLN A 358 -12.89 17.53 4.38
CA GLN A 358 -14.36 17.54 4.44
C GLN A 358 -15.07 18.78 3.85
N ALA A 359 -14.66 20.01 4.17
CA ALA A 359 -15.44 21.19 3.78
C ALA A 359 -15.38 21.51 2.27
N ARG A 360 -14.28 21.17 1.59
CA ARG A 360 -14.15 21.39 0.13
C ARG A 360 -14.77 20.23 -0.62
N THR A 361 -14.46 19.00 -0.20
CA THR A 361 -15.04 17.78 -0.78
C THR A 361 -16.56 17.79 -0.77
N VAL A 362 -17.19 18.16 0.36
CA VAL A 362 -18.66 18.26 0.44
C VAL A 362 -19.24 19.28 -0.55
N ARG A 363 -18.54 20.40 -0.80
CA ARG A 363 -18.99 21.39 -1.80
C ARG A 363 -18.91 20.84 -3.21
N THR A 364 -17.81 20.16 -3.54
CA THR A 364 -17.65 19.48 -4.84
C THR A 364 -18.74 18.43 -5.06
N LEU A 365 -19.00 17.56 -4.08
CA LEU A 365 -20.05 16.55 -4.16
C LEU A 365 -21.45 17.19 -4.32
N ARG A 366 -21.74 18.28 -3.61
CA ARG A 366 -23.02 18.99 -3.78
C ARG A 366 -23.15 19.60 -5.18
N ALA A 367 -22.10 20.21 -5.72
CA ALA A 367 -22.11 20.76 -7.07
C ALA A 367 -22.38 19.67 -8.12
N LEU A 368 -21.73 18.51 -8.01
CA LEU A 368 -21.98 17.37 -8.90
C LEU A 368 -23.43 16.87 -8.79
N ARG A 369 -23.97 16.81 -7.59
CA ARG A 369 -25.36 16.41 -7.37
C ARG A 369 -26.37 17.44 -7.90
N GLU A 370 -26.07 18.74 -7.78
CA GLU A 370 -26.88 19.81 -8.37
C GLU A 370 -26.92 19.75 -9.90
N MET A 371 -25.90 19.15 -10.54
CA MET A 371 -25.93 18.83 -11.97
C MET A 371 -26.87 17.66 -12.31
N GLY A 372 -27.37 16.92 -11.31
CA GLY A 372 -28.21 15.74 -11.49
C GLY A 372 -27.45 14.43 -11.67
N ILE A 373 -26.21 14.36 -11.18
CA ILE A 373 -25.37 13.15 -11.15
C ILE A 373 -25.62 12.43 -9.82
N ASP A 374 -25.90 11.12 -9.88
CA ASP A 374 -26.03 10.30 -8.68
C ASP A 374 -24.64 9.97 -8.12
N LEU A 375 -24.52 10.01 -6.79
CA LEU A 375 -23.26 9.73 -6.10
C LEU A 375 -23.37 8.42 -5.32
N HIS A 376 -22.38 7.55 -5.51
CA HIS A 376 -22.29 6.25 -4.86
C HIS A 376 -21.09 6.22 -3.92
N MET A 377 -21.29 5.66 -2.73
CA MET A 377 -20.21 5.40 -1.78
C MET A 377 -19.73 3.97 -1.97
N ASP A 378 -18.43 3.81 -2.25
CA ASP A 378 -17.80 2.52 -2.49
C ASP A 378 -17.00 2.00 -1.29
N ASP A 379 -16.76 0.69 -1.26
CA ASP A 379 -16.02 -0.04 -0.21
C ASP A 379 -16.51 0.22 1.23
N PHE A 380 -17.81 0.44 1.41
CA PHE A 380 -18.35 0.83 2.71
C PHE A 380 -18.22 -0.30 3.75
N GLY A 381 -17.71 0.04 4.94
CA GLY A 381 -17.54 -0.89 6.06
C GLY A 381 -16.13 -1.45 6.22
N THR A 382 -15.22 -1.14 5.30
CA THR A 382 -13.80 -1.55 5.38
C THR A 382 -12.93 -0.61 6.21
N GLY A 383 -13.46 0.55 6.64
CA GLY A 383 -12.76 1.58 7.42
C GLY A 383 -13.52 2.03 8.68
N TYR A 384 -12.95 3.01 9.41
CA TYR A 384 -13.58 3.61 10.59
C TYR A 384 -14.67 4.61 10.19
N SER A 385 -15.86 4.11 9.86
CA SER A 385 -16.98 4.96 9.49
C SER A 385 -17.52 5.72 10.70
N SER A 386 -17.54 7.06 10.63
CA SER A 386 -18.38 7.86 11.50
C SER A 386 -19.74 8.07 10.82
N LEU A 387 -20.76 7.38 11.33
CA LEU A 387 -22.18 7.50 10.98
C LEU A 387 -22.65 8.96 10.85
N VAL A 388 -22.04 9.86 11.63
CA VAL A 388 -22.30 11.29 11.59
C VAL A 388 -21.98 11.87 10.20
N TYR A 389 -20.91 11.44 9.54
CA TYR A 389 -20.54 11.93 8.23
C TYR A 389 -21.47 11.43 7.13
N LEU A 390 -21.83 10.14 7.16
CA LEU A 390 -22.72 9.54 6.17
C LEU A 390 -24.07 10.29 6.08
N LYS A 391 -24.57 10.78 7.21
CA LYS A 391 -25.80 11.59 7.28
C LYS A 391 -25.73 12.91 6.49
N HIS A 392 -24.54 13.52 6.41
CA HIS A 392 -24.37 14.86 5.81
C HIS A 392 -23.87 14.83 4.36
N LEU A 393 -23.46 13.66 3.89
CA LEU A 393 -22.95 13.49 2.54
C LEU A 393 -24.08 13.27 1.52
N PRO A 394 -23.99 13.87 0.32
CA PRO A 394 -25.05 13.83 -0.69
C PRO A 394 -25.06 12.53 -1.52
N PHE A 395 -24.68 11.39 -0.94
CA PHE A 395 -24.73 10.08 -1.62
C PHE A 395 -26.16 9.58 -1.77
N ASP A 396 -26.42 8.78 -2.79
CA ASP A 396 -27.71 8.16 -3.09
C ASP A 396 -27.69 6.65 -2.81
N ILE A 397 -26.51 6.05 -2.99
CA ILE A 397 -26.28 4.60 -2.86
C ILE A 397 -25.04 4.31 -2.02
N VAL A 398 -25.11 3.25 -1.22
CA VAL A 398 -23.99 2.65 -0.50
C VAL A 398 -23.68 1.28 -1.11
N LYS A 399 -22.42 1.02 -1.46
CA LYS A 399 -21.97 -0.26 -1.98
C LYS A 399 -21.30 -1.05 -0.86
N VAL A 400 -21.73 -2.30 -0.66
CA VAL A 400 -21.16 -3.23 0.32
C VAL A 400 -20.06 -4.02 -0.37
N ASP A 401 -18.83 -3.91 0.14
CA ASP A 401 -17.66 -4.59 -0.43
C ASP A 401 -17.85 -6.10 -0.51
N ARG A 402 -17.25 -6.69 -1.56
CA ARG A 402 -17.29 -8.14 -1.82
C ARG A 402 -16.78 -8.99 -0.66
N GLY A 403 -15.89 -8.46 0.19
CA GLY A 403 -15.34 -9.17 1.34
C GLY A 403 -16.44 -9.68 2.27
N PHE A 404 -17.43 -8.85 2.56
CA PHE A 404 -18.58 -9.21 3.41
C PHE A 404 -19.58 -10.15 2.72
N ILE A 405 -19.59 -10.17 1.39
CA ILE A 405 -20.53 -10.98 0.59
C ILE A 405 -19.98 -12.38 0.31
N ALA A 406 -18.66 -12.52 0.18
CA ALA A 406 -18.00 -13.78 -0.15
C ALA A 406 -18.34 -14.90 0.84
N ASP A 407 -18.23 -14.63 2.13
CA ASP A 407 -18.40 -15.62 3.20
C ASP A 407 -19.76 -15.55 3.92
N LEU A 408 -20.72 -14.80 3.34
CA LEU A 408 -22.04 -14.50 3.92
C LEU A 408 -22.90 -15.71 4.33
N LEU A 409 -22.64 -16.89 3.76
CA LEU A 409 -23.37 -18.14 4.07
C LEU A 409 -22.66 -19.02 5.10
N VAL A 410 -21.40 -18.70 5.44
CA VAL A 410 -20.52 -19.52 6.29
C VAL A 410 -20.14 -18.78 7.55
N ASP A 411 -19.93 -17.46 7.47
CA ASP A 411 -19.61 -16.59 8.60
C ASP A 411 -20.86 -15.82 9.07
N ALA A 412 -21.22 -16.04 10.34
CA ALA A 412 -22.35 -15.35 10.96
C ALA A 412 -22.08 -13.86 11.19
N ASP A 413 -20.81 -13.48 11.39
CA ASP A 413 -20.43 -12.09 11.61
C ASP A 413 -20.59 -11.28 10.32
N ASP A 414 -20.16 -11.80 9.17
CA ASP A 414 -20.35 -11.14 7.87
C ASP A 414 -21.83 -10.99 7.48
N ALA A 415 -22.64 -12.00 7.78
CA ALA A 415 -24.09 -11.94 7.59
C ALA A 415 -24.74 -10.84 8.46
N LEU A 416 -24.35 -10.75 9.73
CA LEU A 416 -24.83 -9.73 10.67
C LEU A 416 -24.37 -8.32 10.27
N LEU A 417 -23.11 -8.17 9.87
CA LEU A 417 -22.55 -6.90 9.40
C LEU A 417 -23.25 -6.42 8.14
N THR A 418 -23.44 -7.29 7.15
CA THR A 418 -24.20 -6.98 5.92
C THR A 418 -25.62 -6.52 6.27
N GLN A 419 -26.31 -7.23 7.15
CA GLN A 419 -27.65 -6.86 7.61
C GLN A 419 -27.67 -5.49 8.30
N ALA A 420 -26.68 -5.20 9.16
CA ALA A 420 -26.56 -3.93 9.85
C ALA A 420 -26.31 -2.77 8.87
N ILE A 421 -25.43 -2.97 7.87
CA ILE A 421 -25.14 -1.98 6.83
C ILE A 421 -26.40 -1.66 6.02
N VAL A 422 -27.16 -2.68 5.60
CA VAL A 422 -28.41 -2.51 4.85
C VAL A 422 -29.43 -1.69 5.66
N ALA A 423 -29.70 -2.10 6.90
CA ALA A 423 -30.64 -1.41 7.77
C ALA A 423 -30.24 0.05 8.06
N MET A 424 -28.95 0.30 8.25
CA MET A 424 -28.39 1.64 8.46
C MET A 424 -28.56 2.52 7.22
N ALA A 425 -28.20 2.04 6.04
CA ALA A 425 -28.32 2.79 4.79
C ALA A 425 -29.78 3.19 4.52
N HIS A 426 -30.73 2.27 4.72
CA HIS A 426 -32.16 2.55 4.59
C HIS A 426 -32.65 3.58 5.61
N SER A 427 -32.16 3.51 6.85
CA SER A 427 -32.48 4.51 7.89
C SER A 427 -32.02 5.93 7.51
N LEU A 428 -30.97 6.02 6.70
CA LEU A 428 -30.45 7.27 6.12
C LEU A 428 -31.07 7.60 4.74
N LYS A 429 -32.11 6.86 4.33
CA LYS A 429 -32.81 6.97 3.05
C LYS A 429 -31.87 6.81 1.84
N LYS A 430 -30.89 5.93 1.96
CA LYS A 430 -29.96 5.53 0.89
C LYS A 430 -30.34 4.13 0.41
N ARG A 431 -30.09 3.84 -0.86
CA ARG A 431 -30.22 2.47 -1.40
C ARG A 431 -28.90 1.72 -1.25
N VAL A 432 -28.94 0.40 -1.36
CA VAL A 432 -27.74 -0.46 -1.19
C VAL A 432 -27.50 -1.34 -2.39
N ILE A 433 -26.24 -1.40 -2.84
CA ILE A 433 -25.75 -2.39 -3.81
C ILE A 433 -24.82 -3.36 -3.06
N ALA A 434 -25.08 -4.66 -3.14
CA ALA A 434 -24.14 -5.67 -2.69
C ALA A 434 -23.22 -6.11 -3.85
N GLU A 435 -21.91 -6.08 -3.62
CA GLU A 435 -20.91 -6.48 -4.62
C GLU A 435 -20.42 -7.92 -4.46
N GLY A 436 -19.94 -8.53 -5.53
CA GLY A 436 -19.39 -9.88 -5.47
C GLY A 436 -20.44 -10.98 -5.25
N VAL A 437 -21.69 -10.76 -5.68
CA VAL A 437 -22.73 -11.81 -5.61
C VAL A 437 -22.47 -12.89 -6.67
N GLU A 438 -22.14 -14.11 -6.24
CA GLU A 438 -21.76 -15.21 -7.12
C GLU A 438 -22.81 -16.33 -7.17
N THR A 439 -23.62 -16.49 -6.11
CA THR A 439 -24.56 -17.61 -5.94
C THR A 439 -26.00 -17.15 -5.75
N GLN A 440 -26.97 -18.01 -6.11
CA GLN A 440 -28.39 -17.71 -5.92
C GLN A 440 -28.76 -17.63 -4.43
N GLU A 441 -28.05 -18.39 -3.59
CA GLU A 441 -28.19 -18.43 -2.15
C GLU A 441 -27.80 -17.08 -1.52
N GLN A 442 -26.66 -16.49 -1.94
CA GLN A 442 -26.28 -15.13 -1.54
C GLN A 442 -27.34 -14.10 -1.97
N ALA A 443 -27.81 -14.17 -3.23
CA ALA A 443 -28.84 -13.26 -3.72
C ALA A 443 -30.18 -13.41 -2.96
N ALA A 444 -30.56 -14.63 -2.58
CA ALA A 444 -31.75 -14.90 -1.78
C ALA A 444 -31.63 -14.33 -0.37
N PHE A 445 -30.47 -14.48 0.28
CA PHE A 445 -30.19 -13.87 1.57
C PHE A 445 -30.28 -12.34 1.48
N LEU A 446 -29.59 -11.73 0.51
CA LEU A 446 -29.58 -10.28 0.32
C LEU A 446 -31.01 -9.73 0.10
N ARG A 447 -31.81 -10.44 -0.70
CA ARG A 447 -33.24 -10.12 -0.88
C ARG A 447 -34.02 -10.23 0.44
N SER A 448 -33.72 -11.23 1.27
CA SER A 448 -34.43 -11.46 2.55
C SER A 448 -34.20 -10.34 3.57
N ILE A 449 -33.01 -9.71 3.55
CA ILE A 449 -32.68 -8.57 4.41
C ILE A 449 -33.05 -7.22 3.78
N GLY A 450 -33.69 -7.23 2.60
CA GLY A 450 -34.18 -6.04 1.91
C GLY A 450 -33.14 -5.29 1.09
N CYS A 451 -31.97 -5.87 0.79
CA CYS A 451 -30.99 -5.22 -0.08
C CYS A 451 -31.62 -4.88 -1.45
N ASP A 452 -31.37 -3.66 -1.95
CA ASP A 452 -32.04 -3.14 -3.14
C ASP A 452 -31.46 -3.75 -4.43
N TYR A 453 -30.13 -3.74 -4.53
CA TYR A 453 -29.39 -4.00 -5.76
C TYR A 453 -28.23 -4.98 -5.52
N ALA A 454 -27.85 -5.68 -6.57
CA ALA A 454 -26.70 -6.58 -6.54
C ALA A 454 -25.87 -6.53 -7.81
N GLN A 455 -24.57 -6.73 -7.65
CA GLN A 455 -23.58 -6.83 -8.71
C GLN A 455 -22.66 -8.02 -8.44
N GLY A 456 -22.37 -8.81 -9.47
CA GLY A 456 -21.48 -9.96 -9.31
C GLY A 456 -21.60 -10.98 -10.44
N TRP A 457 -20.80 -12.04 -10.37
CA TRP A 457 -20.70 -13.05 -11.43
C TRP A 457 -21.99 -13.85 -11.64
N LEU A 458 -22.90 -13.86 -10.66
CA LEU A 458 -24.23 -14.43 -10.82
C LEU A 458 -24.99 -13.80 -12.00
N TYR A 459 -24.83 -12.49 -12.20
CA TYR A 459 -25.57 -11.72 -13.22
C TYR A 459 -24.78 -11.51 -14.51
N GLY A 460 -23.45 -11.54 -14.39
CA GLY A 460 -22.53 -11.39 -15.51
C GLY A 460 -21.15 -10.94 -15.04
N ARG A 461 -20.12 -11.46 -15.70
CA ARG A 461 -18.77 -10.89 -15.60
C ARG A 461 -18.73 -9.54 -16.32
N ALA A 462 -17.74 -8.72 -15.96
CA ALA A 462 -17.42 -7.52 -16.73
C ALA A 462 -17.16 -7.91 -18.20
N MET A 463 -17.84 -7.23 -19.13
CA MET A 463 -17.85 -7.58 -20.55
C MET A 463 -17.52 -6.38 -21.43
N THR A 464 -17.22 -6.61 -22.70
CA THR A 464 -16.89 -5.51 -23.62
C THR A 464 -18.10 -4.63 -23.90
N ALA A 465 -17.88 -3.43 -24.46
CA ALA A 465 -18.98 -2.55 -24.87
C ALA A 465 -19.95 -3.22 -25.85
N GLN A 466 -19.42 -4.07 -26.74
CA GLN A 466 -20.21 -4.82 -27.72
C GLN A 466 -21.04 -5.90 -27.04
N ASP A 467 -20.43 -6.71 -26.18
CA ASP A 467 -21.14 -7.77 -25.45
C ASP A 467 -22.24 -7.19 -24.55
N MET A 468 -21.97 -6.03 -23.92
CA MET A 468 -22.97 -5.33 -23.10
C MET A 468 -24.12 -4.80 -23.96
N ALA A 469 -23.84 -4.28 -25.16
CA ALA A 469 -24.89 -3.89 -26.10
C ALA A 469 -25.78 -5.08 -26.48
N ASP A 470 -25.19 -6.24 -26.76
CA ASP A 470 -25.92 -7.46 -27.08
C ASP A 470 -26.74 -7.98 -25.88
N TYR A 471 -26.18 -7.89 -24.67
CA TYR A 471 -26.89 -8.20 -23.42
C TYR A 471 -28.14 -7.32 -23.25
N LEU A 472 -28.01 -6.00 -23.47
CA LEU A 472 -29.12 -5.05 -23.34
C LEU A 472 -30.20 -5.26 -24.42
N ARG A 473 -29.82 -5.59 -25.67
CA ARG A 473 -30.79 -5.93 -26.73
C ARG A 473 -31.61 -7.16 -26.39
N ASN A 474 -30.95 -8.26 -26.07
CA ASN A 474 -31.60 -9.55 -25.84
C ASN A 474 -32.58 -9.55 -24.65
N ARG A 475 -32.40 -8.63 -23.69
CA ARG A 475 -33.34 -8.45 -22.58
C ARG A 475 -34.51 -7.52 -22.89
N SER A 476 -34.34 -6.61 -23.85
CA SER A 476 -35.42 -5.73 -24.34
C SER A 476 -36.52 -6.53 -25.05
N ASP A 477 -36.17 -7.69 -25.60
CA ASP A 477 -37.07 -8.60 -26.32
C ASP A 477 -37.71 -9.70 -25.44
N ARG A 478 -37.43 -9.74 -24.14
CA ARG A 478 -38.10 -10.65 -23.20
C ARG A 478 -39.21 -9.89 -22.46
N PRO A 479 -40.49 -10.32 -22.60
CA PRO A 479 -41.66 -9.61 -22.08
C PRO A 479 -41.70 -9.54 -20.56
#